data_AF-A0A1V4UBL3-F1
#
_entry.id   AF-A0A1V4UBL3-F1
#
_cell.length_a   1.000
_cell.length_b   1.000
_cell.length_c   1.000
_cell.angle_alpha   90.00
_cell.angle_beta   90.00
_cell.angle_gamma   90.00
#
_symmetry.space_group_name_H-M   'P 1'
#
loop_
_entity.id
_entity.type
_entity.pdbx_description
1 polymer ?
#
loop_
_entity_poly.entity_id
_entity_poly.type
_entity_poly.pdbx_seq_one_letter_code
_entity_poly.pdbx_strand_id
1 'polypeptide(L)'
;MKTIPYIIAAMVCLAMMALPSAAMNSESLDISISQNGQAEIQFKYGLDWYEYIAVYLRMVDPALELKKALESNFHKPVEVISVNNHNVRLSVDSFASVTEKDGITTFRTPGLSFAEGERILKTYWFAPLVNIDLSPAITTIRFPDGSVETFADALEIPPLVKSW
;
A
#
# COMPACT_ATOMS: atom_id res chain seq x y z
N MET A 1 -27.86 -17.22 43.55
CA MET A 1 -26.61 -16.47 43.28
C MET A 1 -25.48 -17.33 42.69
N LYS A 2 -25.78 -18.40 41.92
CA LYS A 2 -24.74 -19.31 41.37
C LYS A 2 -24.45 -19.11 39.87
N THR A 3 -25.24 -18.29 39.16
CA THR A 3 -25.13 -18.05 37.71
C THR A 3 -24.14 -16.94 37.36
N ILE A 4 -23.93 -15.98 38.25
CA ILE A 4 -23.00 -14.86 38.09
C ILE A 4 -21.55 -15.30 37.81
N PRO A 5 -20.95 -16.29 38.50
CA PRO A 5 -19.59 -16.72 38.19
C PRO A 5 -19.45 -17.38 36.82
N TYR A 6 -20.49 -18.07 36.31
CA TYR A 6 -20.47 -18.66 34.97
C TYR A 6 -20.58 -17.61 33.86
N ILE A 7 -21.36 -16.55 34.09
CA ILE A 7 -21.46 -15.42 33.16
C ILE A 7 -20.13 -14.67 33.07
N ILE A 8 -19.47 -14.45 34.22
CA ILE A 8 -18.15 -13.81 34.25
C ILE A 8 -17.10 -14.70 33.57
N ALA A 9 -17.09 -16.01 33.84
CA ALA A 9 -16.17 -16.94 33.19
C ALA A 9 -16.39 -17.04 31.66
N ALA A 10 -17.65 -17.05 31.21
CA ALA A 10 -17.98 -17.03 29.78
C ALA A 10 -17.55 -15.72 29.11
N MET A 11 -17.73 -14.58 29.80
CA MET A 11 -17.31 -13.26 29.31
C MET A 11 -15.78 -13.14 29.22
N VAL A 12 -15.05 -13.72 30.18
CA VAL A 12 -13.57 -13.77 30.15
C VAL A 12 -13.07 -14.70 29.04
N CYS A 13 -13.71 -15.87 28.83
CA CYS A 13 -13.38 -16.75 27.69
C CYS A 13 -13.65 -16.07 26.34
N LEU A 14 -14.74 -15.32 26.21
CA LEU A 14 -15.03 -14.52 25.01
C LEU A 14 -14.02 -13.38 24.81
N ALA A 15 -13.52 -12.77 25.89
CA ALA A 15 -12.47 -11.74 25.83
C ALA A 15 -11.09 -12.33 25.49
N MET A 16 -10.82 -13.59 25.86
CA MET A 16 -9.60 -14.31 25.46
C MET A 16 -9.64 -14.80 24.00
N MET A 17 -10.81 -14.77 23.36
CA MET A 17 -10.95 -14.91 21.90
C MET A 17 -10.73 -13.58 21.17
N ALA A 18 -10.16 -12.56 21.82
CA ALA A 18 -9.64 -11.39 21.13
C ALA A 18 -8.64 -11.86 20.06
N LEU A 19 -9.11 -11.90 18.82
CA LEU A 19 -8.30 -12.26 17.67
C LEU A 19 -7.10 -11.28 17.66
N PRO A 20 -5.86 -11.75 17.45
CA PRO A 20 -4.76 -10.84 17.21
C PRO A 20 -5.17 -9.95 16.04
N SER A 21 -5.24 -8.64 16.27
CA SER A 21 -5.59 -7.71 15.20
C SER A 21 -4.45 -7.75 14.20
N ALA A 22 -4.69 -8.28 13.01
CA ALA A 22 -3.74 -8.21 11.92
C ALA A 22 -3.54 -6.71 11.58
N ALA A 23 -2.33 -6.19 11.82
CA ALA A 23 -2.03 -4.77 11.67
C ALA A 23 -0.93 -4.58 10.63
N MET A 24 -1.26 -3.89 9.54
CA MET A 24 -0.32 -3.44 8.53
C MET A 24 0.38 -2.18 8.98
N ASN A 25 1.67 -2.29 9.28
CA ASN A 25 2.51 -1.15 9.62
C ASN A 25 3.44 -0.82 8.45
N SER A 26 3.37 0.40 7.97
CA SER A 26 4.15 0.84 6.81
C SER A 26 5.56 1.25 7.20
N GLU A 27 6.56 0.66 6.54
CA GLU A 27 7.97 0.95 6.82
C GLU A 27 8.55 1.93 5.80
N SER A 28 8.48 1.58 4.51
CA SER A 28 9.01 2.42 3.45
C SER A 28 8.23 2.30 2.15
N LEU A 29 8.24 3.38 1.37
CA LEU A 29 7.77 3.39 -0.01
C LEU A 29 8.94 3.78 -0.92
N ASP A 30 9.35 2.86 -1.79
CA ASP A 30 10.37 3.10 -2.80
C ASP A 30 9.71 3.16 -4.18
N ILE A 31 9.89 4.27 -4.89
CA ILE A 31 9.38 4.49 -6.25
C ILE A 31 10.58 4.69 -7.18
N SER A 32 10.74 3.82 -8.17
CA SER A 32 11.79 3.92 -9.18
C SER A 32 11.14 4.19 -10.53
N ILE A 33 11.38 5.38 -11.09
CA ILE A 33 10.80 5.82 -12.36
C ILE A 33 11.74 5.44 -13.50
N SER A 34 11.22 4.77 -14.51
CA SER A 34 11.89 4.40 -15.75
C SER A 34 11.86 5.52 -16.79
N GLN A 35 12.71 5.45 -17.81
CA GLN A 35 12.79 6.48 -18.87
C GLN A 35 11.48 6.72 -19.63
N ASN A 36 10.59 5.74 -19.67
CA ASN A 36 9.27 5.82 -20.32
C ASN A 36 8.16 6.35 -19.37
N GLY A 37 8.50 6.73 -18.13
CA GLY A 37 7.52 7.19 -17.13
C GLY A 37 6.77 6.09 -16.40
N GLN A 38 7.05 4.81 -16.69
CA GLN A 38 6.61 3.69 -15.85
C GLN A 38 7.31 3.79 -14.49
N ALA A 39 6.64 3.40 -13.41
CA ALA A 39 7.27 3.31 -12.09
C ALA A 39 7.17 1.91 -11.52
N GLU A 40 8.30 1.37 -11.08
CA GLU A 40 8.31 0.25 -10.14
C GLU A 40 8.18 0.81 -8.72
N ILE A 41 7.14 0.37 -8.01
CA ILE A 41 6.83 0.77 -6.67
C ILE A 41 7.00 -0.44 -5.76
N GLN A 42 7.84 -0.29 -4.75
CA GLN A 42 8.03 -1.25 -3.68
C GLN A 42 7.55 -0.63 -2.37
N PHE A 43 6.52 -1.22 -1.80
CA PHE A 43 5.99 -0.84 -0.51
C PHE A 43 6.41 -1.88 0.52
N LYS A 44 7.24 -1.50 1.48
CA LYS A 44 7.69 -2.36 2.58
C LYS A 44 6.86 -2.07 3.82
N TYR A 45 6.50 -3.14 4.50
CA TYR A 45 5.66 -3.09 5.67
C TYR A 45 6.03 -4.25 6.61
N GLY A 46 5.72 -4.09 7.89
CA GLY A 46 5.76 -5.18 8.86
C GLY A 46 4.36 -5.79 8.99
N LEU A 47 4.21 -7.09 8.72
CA LEU A 47 2.88 -7.68 8.59
C LEU A 47 2.72 -9.17 8.96
N ASP A 48 1.79 -9.42 9.89
CA ASP A 48 1.20 -10.74 10.21
C ASP A 48 -0.18 -10.97 9.51
N TRP A 49 -0.69 -9.98 8.75
CA TRP A 49 -2.00 -10.06 8.10
C TRP A 49 -2.10 -11.03 6.93
N TYR A 50 -1.01 -11.29 6.21
CA TYR A 50 -1.10 -11.97 4.92
C TYR A 50 -1.45 -13.43 5.17
N GLU A 51 -0.88 -14.00 6.23
CA GLU A 51 -1.27 -15.32 6.73
C GLU A 51 -2.73 -15.35 7.16
N TYR A 52 -3.19 -14.32 7.89
CA TYR A 52 -4.58 -14.22 8.31
C TYR A 52 -5.53 -14.13 7.11
N ILE A 53 -5.28 -13.21 6.19
CA ILE A 53 -6.07 -13.04 4.96
C ILE A 53 -5.97 -14.27 4.08
N ALA A 54 -4.80 -14.86 3.84
CA ALA A 54 -4.65 -16.08 3.03
C ALA A 54 -5.42 -17.27 3.62
N VAL A 55 -5.49 -17.39 4.95
CA VAL A 55 -6.31 -18.41 5.62
C VAL A 55 -7.80 -18.22 5.34
N TYR A 56 -8.29 -16.97 5.33
CA TYR A 56 -9.69 -16.65 4.97
C TYR A 56 -9.93 -16.68 3.45
N LEU A 57 -8.93 -16.34 2.66
CA LEU A 57 -8.91 -16.30 1.19
C LEU A 57 -8.42 -17.60 0.56
N ARG A 58 -8.66 -18.74 1.20
CA ARG A 58 -8.40 -20.07 0.62
C ARG A 58 -8.98 -20.28 -0.80
N MET A 59 -9.79 -19.34 -1.31
CA MET A 59 -10.45 -19.37 -2.62
C MET A 59 -10.09 -18.18 -3.56
N VAL A 60 -9.29 -17.18 -3.15
CA VAL A 60 -9.01 -15.97 -3.97
C VAL A 60 -7.53 -15.55 -3.88
N ASP A 61 -6.93 -15.16 -5.00
CA ASP A 61 -5.58 -14.62 -5.08
C ASP A 61 -5.53 -13.17 -4.56
N PRO A 62 -4.86 -12.89 -3.42
CA PRO A 62 -4.75 -11.55 -2.85
C PRO A 62 -4.12 -10.54 -3.81
N ALA A 63 -3.17 -10.97 -4.65
CA ALA A 63 -2.51 -10.11 -5.61
C ALA A 63 -3.48 -9.64 -6.72
N LEU A 64 -4.38 -10.53 -7.15
CA LEU A 64 -5.39 -10.20 -8.16
C LEU A 64 -6.44 -9.23 -7.61
N GLU A 65 -6.89 -9.40 -6.37
CA GLU A 65 -7.84 -8.47 -5.75
C GLU A 65 -7.20 -7.11 -5.48
N LEU A 66 -5.95 -7.07 -5.01
CA LEU A 66 -5.19 -5.84 -4.88
C LEU A 66 -5.01 -5.15 -6.26
N LYS A 67 -4.70 -5.91 -7.31
CA LYS A 67 -4.62 -5.36 -8.67
C LYS A 67 -5.93 -4.68 -9.07
N LYS A 68 -7.06 -5.40 -9.01
CA LYS A 68 -8.38 -4.85 -9.34
C LYS A 68 -8.66 -3.60 -8.53
N ALA A 69 -8.28 -3.62 -7.26
CA ALA A 69 -8.48 -2.50 -6.37
C ALA A 69 -7.74 -1.24 -6.83
N LEU A 70 -6.46 -1.40 -7.14
CA LEU A 70 -5.60 -0.32 -7.60
C LEU A 70 -6.05 0.19 -8.97
N GLU A 71 -6.31 -0.69 -9.94
CA GLU A 71 -6.75 -0.29 -11.29
C GLU A 71 -8.09 0.44 -11.27
N SER A 72 -9.06 -0.02 -10.46
CA SER A 72 -10.38 0.63 -10.33
C SER A 72 -10.32 2.03 -9.72
N ASN A 73 -9.31 2.33 -8.90
CA ASN A 73 -9.21 3.64 -8.22
C ASN A 73 -8.26 4.59 -8.96
N PHE A 74 -7.13 4.08 -9.43
CA PHE A 74 -6.11 4.90 -10.09
C PHE A 74 -6.33 5.07 -11.60
N HIS A 75 -7.27 4.32 -12.20
CA HIS A 75 -7.60 4.36 -13.63
C HIS A 75 -6.36 4.20 -14.54
N LYS A 76 -5.35 3.49 -14.03
CA LYS A 76 -4.09 3.19 -14.71
C LYS A 76 -3.86 1.68 -14.68
N PRO A 77 -3.23 1.10 -15.70
CA PRO A 77 -2.80 -0.30 -15.65
C PRO A 77 -1.81 -0.48 -14.51
N VAL A 78 -2.06 -1.46 -13.65
CA VAL A 78 -1.16 -1.83 -12.55
C VAL A 78 -0.81 -3.30 -12.68
N GLU A 79 0.47 -3.58 -12.77
CA GLU A 79 0.97 -4.94 -12.68
C GLU A 79 1.41 -5.22 -11.24
N VAL A 80 0.80 -6.20 -10.59
CA VAL A 80 1.25 -6.65 -9.27
C VAL A 80 2.34 -7.70 -9.48
N ILE A 81 3.60 -7.30 -9.30
CA ILE A 81 4.77 -8.15 -9.53
C ILE A 81 4.87 -9.21 -8.42
N SER A 82 4.68 -8.81 -7.17
CA SER A 82 4.69 -9.72 -6.03
C SER A 82 3.99 -9.13 -4.81
N VAL A 83 3.36 -9.99 -4.02
CA VAL A 83 2.81 -9.67 -2.70
C VAL A 83 3.29 -10.72 -1.71
N ASN A 84 3.87 -10.32 -0.58
CA ASN A 84 4.26 -11.22 0.51
C ASN A 84 4.09 -10.55 1.88
N ASN A 85 4.51 -11.20 2.96
CA ASN A 85 4.34 -10.72 4.34
C ASN A 85 5.14 -9.43 4.66
N HIS A 86 6.11 -9.02 3.85
CA HIS A 86 6.99 -7.89 4.18
C HIS A 86 7.04 -6.81 3.09
N ASN A 87 6.52 -7.11 1.89
CA ASN A 87 6.44 -6.13 0.82
C ASN A 87 5.37 -6.47 -0.22
N VAL A 88 4.91 -5.40 -0.87
CA VAL A 88 4.28 -5.46 -2.19
C VAL A 88 5.21 -4.79 -3.20
N ARG A 89 5.36 -5.41 -4.36
CA ARG A 89 5.97 -4.82 -5.55
C ARG A 89 4.95 -4.73 -6.65
N LEU A 90 4.83 -3.55 -7.23
CA LEU A 90 3.89 -3.25 -8.30
C LEU A 90 4.54 -2.35 -9.34
N SER A 91 4.16 -2.51 -10.60
CA SER A 91 4.51 -1.61 -11.70
C SER A 91 3.28 -0.80 -12.08
N VAL A 92 3.44 0.51 -12.21
CA VAL A 92 2.39 1.41 -12.66
C VAL A 92 2.80 2.02 -13.99
N ASP A 93 2.03 1.72 -15.02
CA ASP A 93 2.23 2.31 -16.33
C ASP A 93 1.87 3.78 -16.34
N SER A 94 2.70 4.59 -17.02
CA SER A 94 2.54 6.03 -17.12
C SER A 94 2.33 6.70 -15.75
N PHE A 95 3.06 6.25 -14.73
CA PHE A 95 3.09 6.90 -13.41
C PHE A 95 3.52 8.34 -13.56
N ALA A 96 4.68 8.58 -14.18
CA ALA A 96 5.14 9.92 -14.53
C ALA A 96 4.76 10.27 -15.97
N SER A 97 4.26 11.49 -16.18
CA SER A 97 4.14 12.07 -17.51
C SER A 97 5.52 12.49 -17.99
N VAL A 98 5.92 12.01 -19.17
CA VAL A 98 7.19 12.36 -19.82
C VAL A 98 6.91 13.24 -21.02
N THR A 99 7.60 14.37 -21.11
CA THR A 99 7.48 15.28 -22.26
C THR A 99 8.86 15.73 -22.69
N GLU A 100 9.15 15.60 -23.98
CA GLU A 100 10.40 16.07 -24.57
C GLU A 100 10.12 17.32 -25.40
N LYS A 101 10.87 18.40 -25.13
CA LYS A 101 10.77 19.64 -25.88
C LYS A 101 12.14 20.31 -25.95
N ASP A 102 12.54 20.72 -27.15
CA ASP A 102 13.82 21.42 -27.40
C ASP A 102 15.04 20.66 -26.84
N GLY A 103 14.99 19.32 -26.86
CA GLY A 103 16.04 18.44 -26.32
C GLY A 103 16.05 18.31 -24.79
N ILE A 104 15.10 18.92 -24.09
CA ILE A 104 14.93 18.83 -22.63
C ILE A 104 13.81 17.83 -22.34
N THR A 105 14.11 16.82 -21.53
CA THR A 105 13.12 15.85 -21.07
C THR A 105 12.57 16.28 -19.72
N THR A 106 11.26 16.45 -19.63
CA THR A 106 10.55 16.83 -18.41
C THR A 106 9.69 15.67 -17.91
N PHE A 107 9.93 15.26 -16.67
CA PHE A 107 9.14 14.29 -15.92
C PHE A 107 8.23 14.99 -14.93
N ARG A 108 6.97 14.56 -14.87
CA ARG A 108 6.00 15.02 -13.89
C ARG A 108 5.33 13.85 -13.18
N THR A 109 5.50 13.74 -11.88
CA THR A 109 4.83 12.73 -11.05
C THR A 109 3.45 13.23 -10.59
N PRO A 110 2.50 12.34 -10.29
CA PRO A 110 1.29 12.70 -9.57
C PRO A 110 1.63 13.05 -8.12
N GLY A 111 0.70 13.71 -7.45
CA GLY A 111 0.71 13.75 -6.00
C GLY A 111 0.21 12.42 -5.43
N LEU A 112 0.71 12.04 -4.26
CA LEU A 112 0.29 10.84 -3.54
C LEU A 112 -0.35 11.26 -2.22
N SER A 113 -1.47 10.62 -1.86
CA SER A 113 -2.11 10.79 -0.56
C SER A 113 -2.29 9.42 0.08
N PHE A 114 -1.58 9.19 1.19
CA PHE A 114 -1.64 7.93 1.92
C PHE A 114 -2.98 7.76 2.62
N ALA A 115 -3.53 8.85 3.15
CA ALA A 115 -4.87 8.86 3.74
C ALA A 115 -5.96 8.48 2.73
N GLU A 116 -5.86 8.94 1.49
CA GLU A 116 -6.78 8.55 0.42
C GLU A 116 -6.60 7.07 0.04
N GLY A 117 -5.35 6.59 -0.04
CA GLY A 117 -5.05 5.18 -0.22
C GLY A 117 -5.69 4.30 0.87
N GLU A 118 -5.60 4.69 2.14
CA GLU A 118 -6.25 3.98 3.23
C GLU A 118 -7.77 4.00 3.11
N ARG A 119 -8.33 5.16 2.78
CA ARG A 119 -9.78 5.32 2.60
C ARG A 119 -10.28 4.38 1.52
N ILE A 120 -9.54 4.25 0.41
CA ILE A 120 -9.81 3.32 -0.67
C ILE A 120 -9.74 1.88 -0.16
N LEU A 121 -8.64 1.49 0.51
CA LEU A 121 -8.48 0.11 1.02
C LEU A 121 -9.55 -0.27 2.04
N LYS A 122 -10.03 0.69 2.84
CA LYS A 122 -11.14 0.51 3.79
C LYS A 122 -12.49 0.20 3.13
N THR A 123 -12.62 0.37 1.81
CA THR A 123 -13.85 0.00 1.07
C THR A 123 -13.87 -1.46 0.61
N TYR A 124 -12.74 -2.17 0.68
CA TYR A 124 -12.66 -3.56 0.22
C TYR A 124 -13.18 -4.54 1.26
N TRP A 125 -13.64 -5.70 0.79
CA TRP A 125 -14.24 -6.74 1.62
C TRP A 125 -13.31 -7.24 2.75
N PHE A 126 -11.98 -7.11 2.59
CA PHE A 126 -11.00 -7.50 3.60
C PHE A 126 -10.75 -6.44 4.67
N ALA A 127 -11.23 -5.20 4.51
CA ALA A 127 -10.98 -4.12 5.45
C ALA A 127 -11.34 -4.45 6.92
N PRO A 128 -12.43 -5.20 7.23
CA PRO A 128 -12.73 -5.57 8.62
C PRO A 128 -11.73 -6.56 9.24
N LEU A 129 -10.91 -7.21 8.43
CA LEU A 129 -9.95 -8.24 8.87
C LEU A 129 -8.59 -7.65 9.23
N VAL A 130 -8.33 -6.40 8.83
CA VAL A 130 -7.02 -5.76 8.99
C VAL A 130 -7.11 -4.32 9.43
N ASN A 131 -6.21 -3.94 10.34
CA ASN A 131 -5.92 -2.55 10.59
C ASN A 131 -4.86 -2.07 9.58
N ILE A 132 -5.21 -1.09 8.75
CA ILE A 132 -4.39 -0.62 7.63
C ILE A 132 -3.82 0.75 7.99
N ASP A 133 -2.50 0.84 8.06
CA ASP A 133 -1.75 2.09 8.08
C ASP A 133 -0.90 2.16 6.80
N LEU A 134 -1.09 3.19 5.97
CA LEU A 134 -0.30 3.44 4.74
C LEU A 134 0.69 4.59 4.90
N SER A 135 1.02 5.01 6.11
CA SER A 135 1.96 6.12 6.36
C SER A 135 3.39 5.59 6.54
N PRO A 136 4.19 5.44 5.46
CA PRO A 136 5.56 4.98 5.60
C PRO A 136 6.41 6.01 6.33
N ALA A 137 7.33 5.53 7.16
CA ALA A 137 8.33 6.39 7.81
C ALA A 137 9.20 7.12 6.76
N ILE A 138 9.45 6.49 5.61
CA ILE A 138 10.18 7.11 4.51
C ILE A 138 9.60 6.75 3.14
N THR A 139 9.39 7.78 2.33
CA THR A 139 9.14 7.65 0.88
C THR A 139 10.35 8.11 0.10
N THR A 140 10.81 7.31 -0.85
CA THR A 140 11.94 7.62 -1.73
C THR A 140 11.50 7.52 -3.19
N ILE A 141 11.72 8.58 -3.97
CA ILE A 141 11.44 8.64 -5.40
C ILE A 141 12.76 8.80 -6.16
N ARG A 142 13.06 7.87 -7.07
CA ARG A 142 14.27 7.87 -7.90
C ARG A 142 13.90 8.14 -9.34
N PHE A 143 14.54 9.15 -9.93
CA PHE A 143 14.34 9.55 -11.32
C PHE A 143 15.40 8.91 -12.25
N PRO A 144 15.12 8.81 -13.56
CA PRO A 144 16.05 8.24 -14.54
C PRO A 144 17.41 8.96 -14.66
N ASP A 145 17.49 10.23 -14.26
CA ASP A 145 18.73 11.01 -14.23
C ASP A 145 19.63 10.68 -13.03
N GLY A 146 19.18 9.79 -12.14
CA GLY A 146 19.86 9.43 -10.91
C GLY A 146 19.54 10.35 -9.73
N SER A 147 18.71 11.38 -9.92
CA SER A 147 18.26 12.22 -8.81
C SER A 147 17.29 11.46 -7.90
N VAL A 148 17.32 11.79 -6.61
CA VAL A 148 16.55 11.12 -5.57
C VAL A 148 15.87 12.16 -4.69
N GLU A 149 14.58 11.98 -4.48
CA GLU A 149 13.75 12.79 -3.57
C GLU A 149 13.28 11.92 -2.41
N THR A 150 13.41 12.41 -1.18
CA THR A 150 13.00 11.68 0.02
C THR A 150 12.06 12.50 0.87
N PHE A 151 11.06 11.82 1.43
CA PHE A 151 10.05 12.41 2.30
C PHE A 151 9.93 11.54 3.55
N ALA A 152 10.23 12.11 4.72
CA ALA A 152 10.13 11.42 6.00
C ALA A 152 8.76 11.74 6.64
N ASP A 153 8.08 10.71 7.14
CA ASP A 153 6.81 10.79 7.89
C ASP A 153 5.74 11.65 7.20
N ALA A 154 5.76 11.69 5.87
CA ALA A 154 4.87 12.51 5.06
C ALA A 154 3.60 11.74 4.72
N LEU A 155 2.43 12.28 5.08
CA LEU A 155 1.12 11.72 4.73
C LEU A 155 0.69 12.03 3.29
N GLU A 156 1.32 13.02 2.68
CA GLU A 156 1.09 13.43 1.30
C GLU A 156 2.42 13.75 0.63
N ILE A 157 2.57 13.30 -0.61
CA ILE A 157 3.71 13.63 -1.47
C ILE A 157 3.19 14.57 -2.55
N PRO A 158 3.74 15.80 -2.68
CA PRO A 158 3.30 16.71 -3.72
C PRO A 158 3.70 16.19 -5.11
N PRO A 159 3.01 16.62 -6.19
CA PRO A 159 3.49 16.41 -7.55
C PRO A 159 4.89 16.99 -7.72
N LEU A 160 5.80 16.22 -8.32
CA LEU A 160 7.17 16.64 -8.59
C LEU A 160 7.36 16.88 -10.07
N VAL A 161 8.18 17.87 -10.41
CA VAL A 161 8.60 18.16 -11.79
C VAL A 161 10.11 18.19 -11.83
N LYS A 162 10.70 17.40 -12.73
CA LYS A 162 12.14 17.33 -12.98
C LYS A 162 12.40 17.47 -14.47
N SER A 163 13.41 18.25 -14.82
CA SER A 163 13.80 18.49 -16.22
C SER A 163 15.31 18.42 -16.34
N TRP A 164 15.79 17.74 -17.36
CA TRP A 164 17.19 17.64 -17.71
C TRP A 164 17.39 17.46 -19.22
#